data_AF-A0A9P7VSC5-F1
#
_entry.id   AF-A0A9P7VSC5-F1
#
_cell.length_a   1.000
_cell.length_b   1.000
_cell.length_c   1.000
_cell.angle_alpha   90.00
_cell.angle_beta   90.00
_cell.angle_gamma   90.00
#
_symmetry.space_group_name_H-M   'P 1'
#
loop_
_entity.id
_entity.type
_entity.pdbx_description
1 polymer ?
#
loop_
_entity_poly.entity_id
_entity_poly.type
_entity_poly.pdbx_seq_one_letter_code
_entity_poly.pdbx_strand_id
1 'polypeptide(L)'
;MIECSICYNPFMDPYAAACGHVFCLACIDEWFAFTAQQQRICKCPNCNLVIRKCVLRKIYIPQSEALVEELSALRIQVKDLEVCNASLKSEVEGLRNEVEGYQSLTEELLADMYNDDDSEPQKRNLVASAWHGILTTTKNVISRETALRGVASMLYDFLTSAGSVLLWFGVEFVWRVATRPEECLREAAMYVWVFTDIVASAMIVVVALVGILCGHYECMAIWVDYGYPRLCGLIQCMRRKSSPVLGPSDP
;
A
#
# COMPACT_ATOMS: atom_id res chain seq x y z
N MET A 1 -11.72 24.04 -2.77
CA MET A 1 -10.66 24.43 -1.80
C MET A 1 -11.07 25.76 -1.21
N ILE A 2 -11.27 25.83 0.12
CA ILE A 2 -11.82 26.99 0.84
C ILE A 2 -10.64 27.77 1.42
N GLU A 3 -9.91 28.48 0.56
CA GLU A 3 -8.65 29.14 0.92
C GLU A 3 -8.60 30.58 0.40
N CYS A 4 -7.91 31.43 1.15
CA CYS A 4 -7.68 32.81 0.75
C CYS A 4 -6.57 32.90 -0.29
N SER A 5 -6.84 33.58 -1.41
CA SER A 5 -5.85 33.81 -2.48
C SER A 5 -4.73 34.80 -2.11
N ILE A 6 -4.80 35.44 -0.93
CA ILE A 6 -3.75 36.36 -0.44
C ILE A 6 -2.76 35.60 0.46
N CYS A 7 -3.25 34.89 1.48
CA CYS A 7 -2.39 34.19 2.45
C CYS A 7 -2.26 32.68 2.19
N TYR A 8 -2.99 32.13 1.22
CA TYR A 8 -3.00 30.70 0.86
C TYR A 8 -3.33 29.75 2.04
N ASN A 9 -4.01 30.28 3.05
CA ASN A 9 -4.50 29.53 4.20
C ASN A 9 -6.04 29.42 4.16
N PRO A 10 -6.64 28.47 4.92
CA PRO A 10 -8.08 28.42 5.13
C PRO A 10 -8.63 29.79 5.59
N PHE A 11 -9.86 30.12 5.18
CA PHE A 11 -10.43 31.42 5.52
C PHE A 11 -10.59 31.61 7.04
N MET A 12 -9.95 32.65 7.55
CA MET A 12 -10.14 33.16 8.91
C MET A 12 -10.97 34.45 8.82
N ASP A 13 -12.19 34.41 9.37
CA ASP A 13 -13.20 35.46 9.28
C ASP A 13 -13.44 35.94 7.82
N PRO A 14 -14.13 35.13 6.99
CA PRO A 14 -14.25 35.40 5.56
C PRO A 14 -15.19 36.57 5.24
N TYR A 15 -14.73 37.46 4.36
CA TYR A 15 -15.51 38.55 3.79
C TYR A 15 -15.56 38.43 2.27
N ALA A 16 -16.78 38.53 1.73
CA ALA A 16 -17.03 38.60 0.29
C ALA A 16 -16.99 40.06 -0.18
N ALA A 17 -16.20 40.32 -1.22
CA ALA A 17 -16.22 41.56 -1.97
C ALA A 17 -17.45 41.64 -2.88
N ALA A 18 -17.80 42.85 -3.34
CA ALA A 18 -18.91 43.06 -4.27
C ALA A 18 -18.74 42.29 -5.61
N CYS A 19 -17.51 41.93 -5.98
CA CYS A 19 -17.22 41.09 -7.14
C CYS A 19 -17.39 39.58 -6.89
N GLY A 20 -17.79 39.17 -5.68
CA GLY A 20 -18.05 37.77 -5.32
C GLY A 20 -16.83 36.98 -4.78
N HIS A 21 -15.62 37.53 -4.85
CA HIS A 21 -14.43 36.89 -4.29
C HIS A 21 -14.36 37.04 -2.77
N VAL A 22 -13.84 36.01 -2.10
CA VAL A 22 -13.77 35.92 -0.64
C VAL A 22 -12.32 36.00 -0.19
N PHE A 23 -12.09 36.71 0.91
CA PHE A 23 -10.77 36.89 1.53
C PHE A 23 -10.89 36.84 3.05
N CYS A 24 -9.79 36.57 3.76
CA CYS A 24 -9.72 36.78 5.21
C CYS A 24 -9.81 38.29 5.51
N LEU A 25 -10.49 38.67 6.61
CA LEU A 25 -10.62 40.07 7.02
C LEU A 25 -9.26 40.78 7.13
N ALA A 26 -8.29 40.16 7.80
CA ALA A 26 -6.95 40.72 7.97
C ALA A 26 -6.26 40.97 6.63
N CYS A 27 -6.30 39.98 5.72
CA CYS A 27 -5.66 40.05 4.42
C CYS A 27 -6.26 41.14 3.53
N ILE A 28 -7.59 41.27 3.51
CA ILE A 28 -8.23 42.30 2.68
C ILE A 28 -8.03 43.70 3.27
N ASP A 29 -7.98 43.84 4.60
CA ASP A 29 -7.70 45.12 5.26
C ASP A 29 -6.27 45.60 5.02
N GLU A 30 -5.28 44.70 5.10
CA GLU A 30 -3.90 45.00 4.71
C GLU A 30 -3.81 45.41 3.23
N TRP A 31 -4.56 44.75 2.35
CA TRP A 31 -4.61 45.10 0.94
C TRP A 31 -5.18 46.51 0.70
N PHE A 32 -6.25 46.88 1.42
CA PHE A 32 -6.77 48.26 1.40
C PHE A 32 -5.75 49.26 1.93
N ALA A 33 -5.07 48.96 3.04
CA ALA A 33 -4.04 49.83 3.62
C ALA A 33 -2.86 50.04 2.67
N PHE A 34 -2.35 48.97 2.06
CA PHE A 34 -1.28 49.01 1.07
C PHE A 34 -1.67 49.86 -0.15
N THR A 35 -2.88 49.67 -0.68
CA THR A 35 -3.32 50.42 -1.87
C THR A 35 -3.56 51.90 -1.56
N ALA A 36 -4.04 52.21 -0.35
CA ALA A 36 -4.21 53.59 0.12
C ALA A 36 -2.86 54.31 0.27
N GLN A 37 -1.83 53.64 0.80
CA GLN A 37 -0.47 54.20 0.88
C GLN A 37 0.11 54.54 -0.50
N GLN A 38 -0.23 53.75 -1.53
CA GLN A 38 0.18 54.02 -2.92
C GLN A 38 -0.69 55.04 -3.65
N GLN A 39 -1.68 55.67 -2.97
CA GLN A 39 -2.66 56.57 -3.58
C GLN A 39 -3.38 55.96 -4.80
N ARG A 40 -3.58 54.64 -4.79
CA ARG A 40 -4.21 53.89 -5.88
C ARG A 40 -5.64 53.50 -5.54
N ILE A 41 -6.44 53.25 -6.57
CA ILE A 41 -7.77 52.66 -6.43
C ILE A 41 -7.61 51.19 -6.05
N CYS A 42 -8.26 50.76 -4.98
CA CYS A 42 -8.23 49.36 -4.54
C CYS A 42 -8.97 48.45 -5.53
N LYS A 43 -8.26 47.44 -6.02
CA LYS A 43 -8.77 46.44 -6.97
C LYS A 43 -8.71 45.05 -6.33
N CYS A 44 -9.66 44.20 -6.69
CA CYS A 44 -9.68 42.80 -6.26
C CYS A 44 -8.43 42.08 -6.77
N PRO A 45 -7.65 41.39 -5.90
CA PRO A 45 -6.48 40.61 -6.32
C PRO A 45 -6.78 39.54 -7.37
N ASN A 46 -8.00 38.98 -7.37
CA ASN A 46 -8.34 37.85 -8.23
C ASN A 46 -8.88 38.28 -9.60
N CYS A 47 -9.61 39.39 -9.68
CA CYS A 47 -10.31 39.79 -10.90
C CYS A 47 -10.09 41.24 -11.33
N ASN A 48 -9.28 42.00 -10.59
CA ASN A 48 -8.97 43.40 -10.86
C ASN A 48 -10.15 44.38 -10.92
N LEU A 49 -11.37 43.96 -10.56
CA LEU A 49 -12.51 44.86 -10.38
C LEU A 49 -12.29 45.78 -9.18
N VAL A 50 -12.77 47.02 -9.26
CA VAL A 50 -12.71 47.98 -8.15
C VAL A 50 -13.54 47.48 -6.98
N ILE A 51 -12.95 47.46 -5.79
CA ILE A 51 -13.60 47.05 -4.55
C ILE A 51 -13.54 48.19 -3.53
N ARG A 52 -14.55 48.27 -2.66
CA ARG A 52 -14.64 49.28 -1.58
C ARG A 52 -14.82 48.58 -0.24
N LYS A 53 -14.20 49.11 0.81
CA LYS A 53 -14.28 48.54 2.16
C LYS A 53 -15.72 48.49 2.70
N CYS A 54 -16.52 49.52 2.41
CA CYS A 54 -17.91 49.62 2.87
C CYS A 54 -18.89 48.60 2.28
N VAL A 55 -18.53 47.90 1.19
CA VAL A 55 -19.38 46.89 0.55
C VAL A 55 -18.92 45.45 0.81
N LEU A 56 -17.90 45.27 1.67
CA LEU A 56 -17.49 43.95 2.14
C LEU A 56 -18.60 43.37 3.02
N ARG A 57 -19.00 42.13 2.74
CA ARG A 57 -19.97 41.41 3.55
C ARG A 57 -19.31 40.23 4.24
N LYS A 58 -19.44 40.15 5.56
CA LYS A 58 -19.09 38.95 6.30
C LYS A 58 -19.95 37.81 5.80
N ILE A 59 -19.32 36.70 5.46
CA ILE A 59 -20.01 35.47 5.07
C ILE A 59 -19.70 34.39 6.09
N TYR A 60 -20.68 33.53 6.36
CA TYR A 60 -20.44 32.33 7.16
C TYR A 60 -20.23 31.17 6.20
N ILE A 61 -19.01 30.64 6.19
CA ILE A 61 -18.71 29.39 5.50
C ILE A 61 -18.80 28.32 6.58
N PRO A 62 -19.81 27.43 6.57
CA PRO A 62 -19.92 26.34 7.52
C PRO A 62 -18.76 25.38 7.25
N GLN A 63 -17.66 25.63 7.93
CA GLN A 63 -16.63 24.66 8.15
C GLN A 63 -17.08 23.93 9.41
N SER A 64 -17.71 22.76 9.28
CA SER A 64 -17.91 21.93 10.47
C SER A 64 -16.52 21.70 11.07
N GLU A 65 -16.31 22.13 12.31
CA GLU A 65 -14.99 22.13 12.96
C GLU A 65 -14.32 20.75 12.87
N ALA A 66 -15.11 19.68 12.98
CA ALA A 66 -14.69 18.30 12.75
C ALA A 66 -14.03 18.07 11.38
N LEU A 67 -14.61 18.60 10.30
CA LEU A 67 -14.04 18.45 8.95
C LEU A 67 -12.78 19.31 8.76
N VAL A 68 -12.63 20.43 9.47
CA VAL A 68 -11.39 21.25 9.40
C VAL A 68 -10.25 20.53 10.09
N GLU A 69 -10.53 19.97 11.26
CA GLU A 69 -9.55 19.20 12.03
C GLU A 69 -9.10 17.98 11.23
N GLU A 70 -10.04 17.21 10.67
CA GLU A 70 -9.74 16.10 9.77
C GLU A 70 -8.93 16.53 8.54
N LEU A 71 -9.30 17.62 7.87
CA LEU A 71 -8.58 18.12 6.69
C LEU A 71 -7.16 18.59 7.05
N SER A 72 -6.97 19.16 8.24
CA SER A 72 -5.66 19.57 8.74
C SER A 72 -4.76 18.38 9.06
N ALA A 73 -5.32 17.35 9.70
CA ALA A 73 -4.61 16.10 9.98
C ALA A 73 -4.22 15.38 8.68
N LEU A 74 -5.15 15.30 7.72
CA LEU A 74 -4.91 14.70 6.42
C LEU A 74 -3.82 15.45 5.64
N ARG A 75 -3.81 16.79 5.71
CA ARG A 75 -2.76 17.61 5.08
C ARG A 75 -1.37 17.33 5.65
N ILE A 76 -1.25 17.10 6.96
CA ILE A 76 0.03 16.74 7.59
C ILE A 76 0.48 15.37 7.08
N GLN A 77 -0.43 14.38 7.06
CA GLN A 77 -0.13 13.05 6.54
C GLN A 77 0.32 13.05 5.08
N VAL A 78 -0.30 13.88 4.23
CA VAL A 78 0.11 14.02 2.83
C VAL A 78 1.52 14.59 2.73
N LYS A 79 1.89 15.58 3.54
CA LYS A 79 3.24 16.14 3.55
C LYS A 79 4.28 15.11 3.99
N ASP A 80 4.00 14.35 5.05
CA ASP A 80 4.90 13.31 5.54
C ASP A 80 5.08 12.21 4.48
N LEU A 81 4.01 11.86 3.77
CA LEU A 81 4.03 10.91 2.67
C LEU A 81 4.87 11.44 1.49
N GLU A 82 4.76 12.72 1.15
CA GLU A 82 5.56 13.35 0.09
C GLU A 82 7.06 13.31 0.42
N VAL A 83 7.43 13.57 1.69
CA VAL A 83 8.83 13.46 2.16
C VAL A 83 9.32 12.01 2.06
N CYS A 84 8.52 11.05 2.52
CA CYS A 84 8.86 9.63 2.44
C CYS A 84 9.04 9.17 0.98
N ASN A 85 8.13 9.59 0.09
CA ASN A 85 8.18 9.24 -1.32
C ASN A 85 9.41 9.87 -2.01
N ALA A 86 9.78 11.10 -1.65
CA ALA A 86 11.01 11.73 -2.15
C ALA A 86 12.28 10.95 -1.72
N SER A 87 12.34 10.50 -0.47
CA SER A 87 13.44 9.67 0.03
C SER A 87 13.54 8.35 -0.73
N LEU A 88 12.42 7.63 -0.84
CA LEU A 88 12.36 6.36 -1.56
C LEU A 88 12.75 6.53 -3.03
N LYS A 89 12.31 7.62 -3.67
CA LYS A 89 12.69 7.94 -5.05
C LYS A 89 14.20 8.13 -5.19
N SER A 90 14.86 8.73 -4.21
CA SER A 90 16.32 8.89 -4.24
C SER A 90 17.06 7.56 -4.08
N GLU A 91 16.57 6.65 -3.23
CA GLU A 91 17.13 5.30 -3.09
C GLU A 91 16.98 4.48 -4.37
N VAL A 92 15.82 4.55 -5.02
CA VAL A 92 15.57 3.88 -6.30
C VAL A 92 16.51 4.39 -7.39
N GLU A 93 16.76 5.70 -7.43
CA GLU A 93 17.70 6.28 -8.38
C GLU A 93 19.16 5.86 -8.08
N GLY A 94 19.52 5.78 -6.80
CA GLY A 94 20.82 5.26 -6.38
C GLY A 94 21.05 3.81 -6.85
N LEU A 95 20.07 2.94 -6.61
CA LEU A 95 20.13 1.54 -7.06
C LEU A 95 20.15 1.42 -8.59
N ARG A 96 19.40 2.27 -9.30
CA ARG A 96 19.43 2.33 -10.77
C ARG A 96 20.85 2.62 -11.27
N ASN A 97 21.52 3.63 -10.71
CA ASN A 97 22.89 3.98 -11.11
C ASN A 97 23.88 2.84 -10.81
N GLU A 98 23.71 2.14 -9.70
CA GLU A 98 24.53 0.98 -9.35
C GLU A 98 24.34 -0.18 -10.35
N VAL A 99 23.09 -0.44 -10.75
CA VAL A 99 22.76 -1.44 -11.79
C VAL A 99 23.33 -1.05 -13.15
N GLU A 100 23.21 0.21 -13.56
CA GLU A 100 23.80 0.72 -14.80
C GLU A 100 25.35 0.61 -14.78
N GLY A 101 25.97 0.84 -13.63
CA GLY A 101 27.41 0.62 -13.44
C GLY A 101 27.83 -0.85 -13.55
N TYR A 102 27.01 -1.78 -13.04
CA TYR A 102 27.25 -3.21 -13.27
C TYR A 102 27.04 -3.60 -14.74
N GLN A 103 26.04 -3.03 -15.42
CA GLN A 103 25.79 -3.28 -16.84
C GLN A 103 26.97 -2.84 -17.71
N SER A 104 27.51 -1.63 -17.51
CA SER A 104 28.67 -1.16 -18.27
C SER A 104 29.91 -2.02 -18.03
N LEU A 105 30.17 -2.41 -16.77
CA LEU A 105 31.27 -3.31 -16.44
C LEU A 105 31.11 -4.67 -17.12
N THR A 106 29.88 -5.21 -17.19
CA THR A 106 29.61 -6.45 -17.91
C THR A 106 29.79 -6.32 -19.42
N GLU A 107 29.43 -5.19 -20.03
CA GLU A 107 29.63 -4.94 -21.46
C GLU A 107 31.12 -4.81 -21.80
N GLU A 108 31.91 -4.14 -20.95
CA GLU A 108 33.37 -4.03 -21.08
C GLU A 108 34.04 -5.41 -20.97
N LEU A 109 33.69 -6.20 -19.96
CA LEU A 109 34.15 -7.59 -19.80
C LEU A 109 33.75 -8.49 -20.98
N LEU A 110 32.55 -8.29 -21.55
CA LEU A 110 32.07 -9.06 -22.69
C LEU A 110 32.82 -8.67 -23.99
N ALA A 111 33.19 -7.40 -24.14
CA ALA A 111 33.98 -6.91 -25.27
C ALA A 111 35.42 -7.44 -25.24
N ASP A 112 36.04 -7.52 -24.07
CA ASP A 112 37.35 -8.14 -23.87
C ASP A 112 37.33 -9.64 -24.20
N MET A 113 36.25 -10.34 -23.86
CA MET A 113 36.06 -11.75 -24.23
C MET A 113 35.98 -12.00 -25.74
N TYR A 114 35.63 -10.99 -26.55
CA TYR A 114 35.51 -11.13 -27.99
C TYR A 114 36.79 -10.75 -28.76
N ASN A 115 37.77 -10.13 -28.08
CA ASN A 115 38.98 -9.61 -28.71
C ASN A 115 40.28 -10.37 -28.40
N ASP A 116 40.30 -11.39 -27.54
CA ASP A 116 41.54 -12.12 -27.22
C ASP A 116 41.58 -13.58 -27.67
N ASP A 117 42.69 -13.85 -28.33
CA ASP A 117 43.27 -15.09 -28.82
C ASP A 117 43.29 -16.21 -27.76
N ASP A 118 43.31 -17.46 -28.24
CA ASP A 118 42.95 -18.74 -27.60
C ASP A 118 43.71 -19.19 -26.32
N SER A 119 44.17 -18.28 -25.43
CA SER A 119 45.29 -18.57 -24.52
C SER A 119 45.05 -18.64 -22.98
N GLU A 120 43.91 -18.23 -22.39
CA GLU A 120 43.71 -18.38 -20.92
C GLU A 120 42.29 -18.81 -20.44
N PRO A 121 42.10 -20.05 -19.96
CA PRO A 121 40.79 -20.57 -19.52
C PRO A 121 40.36 -20.13 -18.10
N GLN A 122 41.26 -19.60 -17.26
CA GLN A 122 40.94 -19.29 -15.85
C GLN A 122 40.02 -18.07 -15.67
N LYS A 123 40.13 -17.04 -16.54
CA LYS A 123 39.30 -15.82 -16.44
C LYS A 123 37.82 -16.07 -16.78
N ARG A 124 37.53 -17.02 -17.69
CA ARG A 124 36.14 -17.40 -18.06
C ARG A 124 35.33 -17.96 -16.89
N ASN A 125 35.96 -18.72 -16.00
CA ASN A 125 35.26 -19.36 -14.88
C ASN A 125 34.85 -18.35 -13.79
N LEU A 126 35.61 -17.27 -13.63
CA LEU A 126 35.28 -16.20 -12.68
C LEU A 126 34.08 -15.37 -13.18
N VAL A 127 34.09 -15.00 -14.46
CA VAL A 127 32.99 -14.25 -15.09
C VAL A 127 31.72 -15.10 -15.16
N ALA A 128 31.83 -16.39 -15.50
CA ALA A 128 30.69 -17.31 -15.52
C ALA A 128 30.05 -17.51 -14.14
N SER A 129 30.84 -17.55 -13.06
CA SER A 129 30.30 -17.69 -11.71
C SER A 129 29.64 -16.40 -11.21
N ALA A 130 30.18 -15.23 -11.53
CA ALA A 130 29.55 -13.93 -11.24
C ALA A 130 28.20 -13.78 -11.97
N TRP A 131 28.16 -14.13 -13.27
CA TRP A 131 26.91 -14.13 -14.05
C TRP A 131 25.87 -15.11 -13.52
N HIS A 132 26.30 -16.29 -13.06
CA HIS A 132 25.40 -17.24 -12.38
C HIS A 132 24.84 -16.66 -11.07
N GLY A 133 25.63 -15.94 -10.28
CA GLY A 133 25.19 -15.26 -9.06
C GLY A 133 24.13 -14.19 -9.33
N ILE A 134 24.35 -13.35 -10.36
CA ILE A 134 23.39 -12.31 -10.78
C ILE A 134 22.11 -12.95 -11.31
N LEU A 135 22.21 -13.93 -12.23
CA LEU A 135 21.05 -14.59 -12.81
C LEU A 135 20.20 -15.33 -11.77
N THR A 136 20.84 -15.93 -10.76
CA THR A 136 20.13 -16.61 -9.67
C THR A 136 19.45 -15.62 -8.73
N THR A 137 20.10 -14.51 -8.37
CA THR A 137 19.46 -13.45 -7.57
C THR A 137 18.29 -12.80 -8.31
N THR A 138 18.44 -12.46 -9.59
CA THR A 138 17.35 -11.89 -10.39
C THR A 138 16.19 -12.87 -10.56
N LYS A 139 16.46 -14.17 -10.80
CA LYS A 139 15.42 -15.20 -10.84
C LYS A 139 14.69 -15.35 -9.51
N ASN A 140 15.40 -15.26 -8.38
CA ASN A 140 14.80 -15.36 -7.05
C ASN A 140 13.89 -14.15 -6.75
N VAL A 141 14.30 -12.94 -7.15
CA VAL A 141 13.48 -11.71 -6.98
C VAL A 141 12.22 -11.76 -7.84
N ILE A 142 12.35 -12.12 -9.13
CA ILE A 142 11.20 -12.23 -10.05
C ILE A 142 10.27 -13.38 -9.64
N SER A 143 10.82 -14.51 -9.19
CA SER A 143 10.05 -15.63 -8.62
C SER A 143 9.26 -15.19 -7.39
N ARG A 144 9.86 -14.37 -6.52
CA ARG A 144 9.18 -13.81 -5.34
C ARG A 144 8.03 -12.87 -5.72
N GLU A 145 8.21 -12.00 -6.71
CA GLU A 145 7.14 -11.09 -7.18
C GLU A 145 5.99 -11.83 -7.88
N THR A 146 6.31 -12.84 -8.69
CA THR A 146 5.29 -13.68 -9.34
C THR A 146 4.57 -14.58 -8.34
N ALA A 147 5.26 -15.12 -7.34
CA ALA A 147 4.65 -15.82 -6.21
C ALA A 147 3.73 -14.90 -5.39
N LEU A 148 4.16 -13.65 -5.10
CA LEU A 148 3.36 -12.65 -4.41
C LEU A 148 2.05 -12.34 -5.16
N ARG A 149 2.10 -12.15 -6.49
CA ARG A 149 0.88 -11.97 -7.31
C ARG A 149 -0.02 -13.20 -7.31
N GLY A 150 0.55 -14.40 -7.41
CA GLY A 150 -0.21 -15.65 -7.36
C GLY A 150 -0.92 -15.83 -6.00
N VAL A 151 -0.22 -15.56 -4.91
CA VAL A 151 -0.75 -15.61 -3.54
C VAL A 151 -1.86 -14.59 -3.33
N ALA A 152 -1.69 -13.36 -3.82
CA ALA A 152 -2.72 -12.32 -3.72
C ALA A 152 -4.00 -12.71 -4.48
N SER A 153 -3.88 -13.30 -5.66
CA SER A 153 -5.03 -13.82 -6.42
C SER A 153 -5.74 -14.94 -5.67
N MET A 154 -4.99 -15.92 -5.14
CA MET A 154 -5.57 -17.02 -4.37
C MET A 154 -6.28 -16.52 -3.10
N LEU A 155 -5.72 -15.52 -2.41
CA LEU A 155 -6.37 -14.87 -1.26
C LEU A 155 -7.66 -14.17 -1.66
N TYR A 156 -7.64 -13.43 -2.76
CA TYR A 156 -8.82 -12.73 -3.26
C TYR A 156 -9.95 -13.70 -3.60
N ASP A 157 -9.65 -14.78 -4.32
CA ASP A 157 -10.63 -15.80 -4.68
C ASP A 157 -11.18 -16.51 -3.44
N PHE A 158 -10.32 -16.82 -2.47
CA PHE A 158 -10.72 -17.45 -1.22
C PHE A 158 -11.61 -16.54 -0.37
N LEU A 159 -11.24 -15.26 -0.21
CA LEU A 159 -12.04 -14.28 0.53
C LEU A 159 -13.38 -14.02 -0.14
N THR A 160 -13.41 -13.96 -1.47
CA THR A 160 -14.64 -13.76 -2.25
C THR A 160 -15.56 -14.98 -2.13
N SER A 161 -15.00 -16.19 -2.22
CA SER A 161 -15.73 -17.45 -2.00
C SER A 161 -16.29 -17.55 -0.58
N ALA A 162 -15.46 -17.36 0.44
CA ALA A 162 -15.89 -17.38 1.84
C ALA A 162 -16.95 -16.31 2.13
N GLY A 163 -16.78 -15.10 1.60
CA GLY A 163 -17.75 -14.02 1.74
C GLY A 163 -19.11 -14.35 1.10
N SER A 164 -19.11 -14.97 -0.09
CA SER A 164 -20.35 -15.39 -0.76
C SER A 164 -21.10 -16.46 0.00
N VAL A 165 -20.38 -17.43 0.59
CA VAL A 165 -20.94 -18.49 1.41
C VAL A 165 -21.55 -17.90 2.68
N LEU A 166 -20.82 -17.01 3.36
CA LEU A 166 -21.30 -16.32 4.56
C LEU A 166 -22.53 -15.44 4.30
N LEU A 167 -22.58 -14.74 3.16
CA LEU A 167 -23.75 -13.96 2.75
C LEU A 167 -24.96 -14.84 2.49
N TRP A 168 -24.79 -15.95 1.76
CA TRP A 168 -25.89 -16.87 1.47
C TRP A 168 -26.45 -17.50 2.74
N PHE A 169 -25.56 -17.95 3.64
CA PHE A 169 -25.93 -18.46 4.95
C PHE A 169 -26.63 -17.41 5.81
N GLY A 170 -26.18 -16.14 5.77
CA GLY A 170 -26.82 -15.04 6.49
C GLY A 170 -28.23 -14.75 5.98
N VAL A 171 -28.44 -14.78 4.67
CA VAL A 171 -29.76 -14.60 4.05
C VAL A 171 -30.71 -15.74 4.42
N GLU A 172 -30.24 -17.00 4.35
CA GLU A 172 -31.01 -18.17 4.80
C GLU A 172 -31.36 -18.10 6.29
N PHE A 173 -30.43 -17.65 7.13
CA PHE A 173 -30.65 -17.49 8.56
C PHE A 173 -31.71 -16.43 8.85
N VAL A 174 -31.60 -15.24 8.24
CA VAL A 174 -32.59 -14.17 8.40
C VAL A 174 -33.96 -14.62 7.92
N TRP A 175 -34.04 -15.32 6.78
CA TRP A 175 -35.29 -15.89 6.27
C TRP A 175 -35.91 -16.91 7.23
N ARG A 176 -35.10 -17.82 7.80
CA ARG A 176 -35.58 -18.85 8.75
C ARG A 176 -36.01 -18.26 10.09
N VAL A 177 -35.27 -17.30 10.63
CA VAL A 177 -35.64 -16.60 11.88
C VAL A 177 -36.91 -15.77 11.69
N ALA A 178 -37.07 -15.12 10.54
CA ALA A 178 -38.28 -14.37 10.22
C ALA A 178 -39.52 -15.26 10.04
N THR A 179 -39.35 -16.53 9.63
CA THR A 179 -40.45 -17.45 9.33
C THR A 179 -40.79 -18.43 10.45
N ARG A 180 -39.85 -18.82 11.33
CA ARG A 180 -40.07 -19.79 12.43
C ARG A 180 -39.24 -19.50 13.69
N PRO A 181 -39.72 -18.67 14.62
CA PRO A 181 -38.95 -18.23 15.79
C PRO A 181 -38.82 -19.25 16.94
N GLU A 182 -39.71 -20.25 17.06
CA GLU A 182 -39.83 -21.05 18.29
C GLU A 182 -38.94 -22.32 18.37
N GLU A 183 -38.24 -22.73 17.30
CA GLU A 183 -37.46 -24.00 17.27
C GLU A 183 -35.92 -23.81 17.24
N CYS A 184 -35.41 -22.57 17.30
CA CYS A 184 -34.11 -22.25 16.68
C CYS A 184 -32.84 -22.28 17.57
N LEU A 185 -32.83 -22.94 18.74
CA LEU A 185 -31.60 -23.00 19.54
C LEU A 185 -30.55 -23.99 18.98
N ARG A 186 -30.99 -25.14 18.46
CA ARG A 186 -30.08 -26.17 17.92
C ARG A 186 -29.58 -25.84 16.51
N GLU A 187 -30.42 -25.22 15.68
CA GLU A 187 -30.01 -24.75 14.35
C GLU A 187 -29.05 -23.56 14.42
N ALA A 188 -29.26 -22.63 15.38
CA ALA A 188 -28.33 -21.52 15.61
C ALA A 188 -26.95 -22.01 16.08
N ALA A 189 -26.88 -23.06 16.90
CA ALA A 189 -25.61 -23.64 17.33
C ALA A 189 -24.82 -24.27 16.17
N MET A 190 -25.50 -24.95 15.25
CA MET A 190 -24.87 -25.51 14.05
C MET A 190 -24.35 -24.39 13.14
N TYR A 191 -25.09 -23.29 13.03
CA TYR A 191 -24.70 -22.12 12.26
C TYR A 191 -23.45 -21.43 12.83
N VAL A 192 -23.43 -21.19 14.16
CA VAL A 192 -22.26 -20.63 14.84
C VAL A 192 -21.04 -21.54 14.66
N TRP A 193 -21.22 -22.86 14.75
CA TRP A 193 -20.12 -23.81 14.55
C TRP A 193 -19.55 -23.75 13.13
N VAL A 194 -20.41 -23.77 12.09
CA VAL A 194 -19.99 -23.63 10.69
C VAL A 194 -19.29 -22.29 10.46
N PHE A 195 -19.81 -21.20 11.01
CA PHE A 195 -19.18 -19.89 10.93
C PHE A 195 -17.78 -19.88 11.55
N THR A 196 -17.64 -20.43 12.76
CA THR A 196 -16.33 -20.52 13.43
C THR A 196 -15.33 -21.38 12.68
N ASP A 197 -15.76 -22.46 12.04
CA ASP A 197 -14.89 -23.35 11.25
C ASP A 197 -14.43 -22.70 9.93
N ILE A 198 -15.31 -21.94 9.27
CA ILE A 198 -14.97 -21.15 8.07
C ILE A 198 -13.96 -20.05 8.41
N VAL A 199 -14.19 -19.29 9.49
CA VAL A 199 -13.28 -18.23 9.93
C VAL A 199 -11.94 -18.81 10.36
N ALA A 200 -11.93 -19.93 11.09
CA ALA A 200 -10.68 -20.61 11.46
C ALA A 200 -9.90 -21.08 10.24
N SER A 201 -10.58 -21.67 9.24
CA SER A 201 -9.95 -22.10 7.99
C SER A 201 -9.37 -20.92 7.20
N ALA A 202 -10.07 -19.78 7.18
CA ALA A 202 -9.57 -18.55 6.56
C ALA A 202 -8.30 -18.03 7.24
N MET A 203 -8.27 -18.00 8.57
CA MET A 203 -7.10 -17.58 9.34
C MET A 203 -5.89 -18.48 9.11
N ILE A 204 -6.10 -19.80 8.98
CA ILE A 204 -5.03 -20.76 8.67
C ILE A 204 -4.39 -20.45 7.30
N VAL A 205 -5.22 -20.19 6.28
CA VAL A 205 -4.73 -19.87 4.94
C VAL A 205 -3.91 -18.58 4.98
N VAL A 206 -4.40 -17.54 5.66
CA VAL A 206 -3.66 -16.28 5.81
C VAL A 206 -2.32 -16.48 6.51
N VAL A 207 -2.27 -17.22 7.62
CA VAL A 207 -1.03 -17.48 8.38
C VAL A 207 -0.04 -18.31 7.58
N ALA A 208 -0.50 -19.35 6.88
CA ALA A 208 0.35 -20.17 6.01
C ALA A 208 0.97 -19.33 4.89
N LEU A 209 0.19 -18.42 4.31
CA LEU A 209 0.66 -17.53 3.26
C LEU A 209 1.65 -16.49 3.79
N VAL A 210 1.41 -15.90 4.96
CA VAL A 210 2.38 -15.01 5.63
C VAL A 210 3.69 -15.76 5.92
N GLY A 211 3.63 -17.02 6.37
CA GLY A 211 4.81 -17.86 6.58
C GLY A 211 5.61 -18.10 5.29
N ILE A 212 4.93 -18.37 4.18
CA ILE A 212 5.56 -18.53 2.85
C ILE A 212 6.21 -17.21 2.40
N LEU A 213 5.54 -16.07 2.62
CA LEU A 213 6.04 -14.74 2.22
C LEU A 213 7.24 -14.28 3.05
N CYS A 214 7.26 -14.57 4.35
CA CYS A 214 8.36 -14.18 5.23
C CYS A 214 9.60 -15.10 5.14
N GLY A 215 9.52 -16.25 4.47
CA GLY A 215 10.66 -17.18 4.32
C GLY A 215 11.16 -17.84 5.61
N HIS A 216 10.51 -17.57 6.75
CA HIS A 216 10.82 -18.16 8.06
C HIS A 216 9.94 -19.40 8.30
N TYR A 217 10.39 -20.55 7.79
CA TYR A 217 9.74 -21.85 7.97
C TYR A 217 9.64 -22.28 9.46
N GLU A 218 10.53 -21.77 10.31
CA GLU A 218 10.56 -22.02 11.76
C GLU A 218 9.30 -21.49 12.46
N CYS A 219 8.78 -20.33 12.08
CA CYS A 219 7.57 -19.74 12.68
C CYS A 219 6.30 -20.52 12.31
N MET A 220 6.28 -21.13 11.12
CA MET A 220 5.18 -21.97 10.65
C MET A 220 5.12 -23.29 11.42
N ALA A 221 6.27 -23.88 11.77
CA ALA A 221 6.33 -25.13 12.53
C ALA A 221 5.75 -24.97 13.94
N ILE A 222 6.12 -23.89 14.65
CA ILE A 222 5.61 -23.60 16.00
C ILE A 222 4.08 -23.41 15.98
N TRP A 223 3.55 -22.70 14.99
CA TRP A 223 2.11 -22.45 14.93
C TRP A 223 1.30 -23.72 14.61
N VAL A 224 1.86 -24.64 13.81
CA VAL A 224 1.18 -25.89 13.46
C VAL A 224 1.29 -26.93 14.58
N ASP A 225 2.42 -26.99 15.28
CA ASP A 225 2.62 -27.91 16.39
C ASP A 225 1.75 -27.57 17.62
N TYR A 226 1.43 -26.28 17.83
CA TYR A 226 0.61 -25.81 18.95
C TYR A 226 -0.85 -25.48 18.59
N GLY A 227 -1.16 -25.28 17.30
CA GLY A 227 -2.41 -24.64 16.86
C GLY A 227 -3.56 -25.59 16.52
N TYR A 228 -3.35 -26.67 15.75
CA TYR A 228 -4.49 -27.48 15.26
C TYR A 228 -4.08 -28.89 14.76
N PRO A 229 -4.68 -29.99 15.27
CA PRO A 229 -4.25 -31.36 14.96
C PRO A 229 -4.47 -31.83 13.51
N ARG A 230 -5.32 -31.17 12.71
CA ARG A 230 -5.69 -31.62 11.34
C ARG A 230 -4.61 -31.36 10.27
N LEU A 231 -3.69 -30.42 10.50
CA LEU A 231 -2.65 -30.03 9.51
C LEU A 231 -1.37 -30.86 9.59
N CYS A 232 -1.14 -31.57 10.70
CA CYS A 232 0.04 -32.43 10.88
C CYS A 232 0.24 -33.42 9.72
N GLY A 233 -0.84 -33.98 9.17
CA GLY A 233 -0.77 -34.94 8.05
C GLY A 233 -0.28 -34.32 6.74
N LEU A 234 -0.61 -33.06 6.46
CA LEU A 234 -0.24 -32.38 5.21
C LEU A 234 1.24 -31.97 5.20
N ILE A 235 1.75 -31.54 6.37
CA ILE A 235 3.17 -31.19 6.56
C ILE A 235 4.07 -32.44 6.51
N GLN A 236 3.64 -33.55 7.12
CA GLN A 236 4.37 -34.82 6.99
C GLN A 236 4.48 -35.27 5.52
N CYS A 237 3.45 -35.01 4.72
CA CYS A 237 3.44 -35.30 3.29
C CYS A 237 4.41 -34.39 2.50
N MET A 238 4.52 -33.11 2.87
CA MET A 238 5.48 -32.18 2.25
C MET A 238 6.93 -32.48 2.66
N ARG A 239 7.17 -32.78 3.94
CA ARG A 239 8.50 -33.16 4.47
C ARG A 239 9.03 -34.44 3.84
N ARG A 240 8.16 -35.40 3.52
CA ARG A 240 8.52 -36.62 2.78
C ARG A 240 8.94 -36.32 1.33
N LYS A 241 8.42 -35.26 0.72
CA LYS A 241 8.71 -34.87 -0.67
C LYS A 241 10.01 -34.08 -0.83
N SER A 242 10.54 -33.52 0.27
CA SER A 242 11.78 -32.73 0.29
C SER A 242 13.01 -33.50 0.80
N SER A 243 12.89 -34.75 1.24
CA SER A 243 14.06 -35.59 1.53
C SER A 243 14.60 -36.22 0.24
N PRO A 244 15.87 -35.95 -0.15
CA PRO A 244 16.49 -36.64 -1.27
C PRO A 244 16.71 -38.12 -0.91
N VAL A 245 16.39 -38.98 -1.88
CA VAL A 245 16.66 -40.42 -1.83
C VAL A 245 18.17 -40.62 -1.68
N LEU A 246 18.64 -40.89 -0.46
CA LEU A 246 19.95 -41.48 -0.22
C LEU A 246 19.87 -42.94 -0.68
N GLY A 247 20.48 -43.23 -1.83
CA GLY A 247 20.68 -44.58 -2.34
C GLY A 247 21.58 -45.40 -1.41
N PRO A 248 21.49 -46.74 -1.48
CA PRO A 248 22.16 -47.63 -0.55
C PRO A 248 23.67 -47.59 -0.75
N SER A 249 24.39 -47.40 0.36
CA SER A 249 25.81 -47.69 0.47
C SER A 249 26.00 -49.21 0.45
N ASP A 250 26.48 -49.74 -0.67
CA ASP A 250 26.94 -51.12 -0.78
C ASP A 250 28.32 -51.30 -0.09
N PRO A 251 28.59 -52.52 0.42
CA PRO A 251 29.56 -52.79 1.48
C PRO A 251 31.04 -52.88 1.07
#